data_AF-Q736H0-F1
#
_entry.id   AF-Q736H0-F1
#
_cell.length_a   1.000
_cell.length_b   1.000
_cell.length_c   1.000
_cell.angle_alpha   90.00
_cell.angle_beta   90.00
_cell.angle_gamma   90.00
#
_symmetry.space_group_name_H-M   'P 1'
#
loop_
_entity.id
_entity.type
_entity.pdbx_description
1 polymer ?
#
loop_
_entity_poly.entity_id
_entity_poly.type
_entity_poly.pdbx_seq_one_letter_code
_entity_poly.pdbx_strand_id
1 'polypeptide(L)'
;MSNLGTDLSDSRLIVANVEEKEYHFIVREHPIVGGIISLLENGKEYGLINKQIANKDKFIKSELAKLDYFNIDVLYHTPGWIWIGMDQFGLHAREATYNEIDIIMKLNEDYII
;
A
#
# COMPACT_ATOMS: atom_id res chain seq x y z
N MET A 1 12.67 34.10 2.27
CA MET A 1 11.74 33.34 3.13
C MET A 1 11.28 32.13 2.34
N SER A 2 11.31 30.97 2.99
CA SER A 2 11.36 29.62 2.47
C SER A 2 10.21 29.25 1.52
N ASN A 3 10.58 28.93 0.27
CA ASN A 3 9.80 28.03 -0.58
C ASN A 3 9.82 26.66 0.10
N LEU A 4 8.78 26.37 0.89
CA LEU A 4 8.47 25.00 1.28
C LEU A 4 7.86 24.30 0.05
N GLY A 5 8.65 24.18 -1.02
CA GLY A 5 8.38 23.22 -2.07
C GLY A 5 8.64 21.86 -1.45
N THR A 6 7.64 21.30 -0.78
CA THR A 6 7.62 19.88 -0.47
C THR A 6 7.52 19.16 -1.80
N ASP A 7 8.70 18.89 -2.36
CA ASP A 7 9.07 17.72 -3.13
C ASP A 7 7.84 16.97 -3.69
N LEU A 8 7.27 17.51 -4.77
CA LEU A 8 6.46 16.72 -5.68
C LEU A 8 7.43 15.77 -6.36
N SER A 9 7.87 14.73 -5.65
CA SER A 9 8.41 13.52 -6.28
C SER A 9 7.46 13.20 -7.43
N ASP A 10 7.94 13.21 -8.67
CA ASP A 10 7.12 13.04 -9.88
C ASP A 10 6.21 11.83 -9.71
N SER A 11 4.95 12.09 -9.37
CA SER A 11 3.99 11.03 -9.07
C SER A 11 3.23 10.69 -10.34
N ARG A 12 3.20 9.41 -10.69
CA ARG A 12 2.53 8.91 -11.89
C ARG A 12 1.37 8.02 -11.48
N LEU A 13 0.20 8.29 -12.04
CA LEU A 13 -0.97 7.44 -11.90
C LEU A 13 -0.93 6.35 -12.97
N ILE A 14 -0.98 5.09 -12.55
CA ILE A 14 -1.10 3.92 -13.40
C ILE A 14 -2.49 3.33 -13.20
N VAL A 15 -3.16 3.01 -14.30
CA VAL A 15 -4.46 2.35 -14.30
C VAL A 15 -4.29 0.95 -14.88
N ALA A 16 -4.67 -0.07 -14.10
CA ALA A 16 -4.63 -1.46 -14.51
C ALA A 16 -6.06 -2.04 -14.55
N ASN A 17 -6.42 -2.70 -15.65
CA ASN A 17 -7.71 -3.34 -15.82
C ASN A 17 -7.54 -4.86 -15.80
N VAL A 18 -8.12 -5.54 -14.81
CA VAL A 18 -8.07 -7.00 -14.66
C VAL A 18 -9.45 -7.52 -14.30
N GLU A 19 -9.95 -8.47 -15.09
CA GLU A 19 -11.25 -9.15 -14.86
C GLU A 19 -12.39 -8.15 -14.61
N GLU A 20 -12.49 -7.12 -15.47
CA GLU A 20 -13.50 -6.05 -15.39
C GLU A 20 -13.37 -5.09 -14.19
N LYS A 21 -12.37 -5.29 -13.32
CA LYS A 21 -12.04 -4.34 -12.25
C LYS A 21 -10.89 -3.42 -12.68
N GLU A 22 -11.10 -2.13 -12.45
CA GLU A 22 -10.09 -1.09 -12.61
C GLU A 22 -9.36 -0.86 -11.28
N TYR A 23 -8.03 -0.83 -11.33
CA TYR A 23 -7.15 -0.55 -10.20
C TYR A 23 -6.33 0.70 -10.50
N HIS A 24 -6.23 1.58 -9.52
CA HIS A 24 -5.44 2.81 -9.61
C HIS A 24 -4.22 2.70 -8.71
N PHE A 25 -3.03 2.90 -9.26
CA PHE A 25 -1.78 2.89 -8.53
C PHE A 25 -1.04 4.21 -8.68
N ILE A 26 -0.50 4.72 -7.59
CA ILE A 26 0.36 5.90 -7.58
C ILE A 26 1.80 5.40 -7.44
N VAL A 27 2.65 5.77 -8.39
CA VAL A 27 4.09 5.53 -8.35
C VAL A 27 4.79 6.82 -7.98
N ARG A 28 5.66 6.79 -6.97
CA ARG A 28 6.52 7.93 -6.59
C ARG A 28 7.96 7.49 -6.52
N GLU A 29 8.86 8.24 -7.11
CA GLU A 29 10.30 8.01 -6.93
C GLU A 29 10.78 8.70 -5.66
N HIS A 30 11.28 7.91 -4.70
CA HIS A 30 11.97 8.42 -3.53
C HIS A 30 13.49 8.31 -3.73
N PRO A 31 14.26 9.38 -3.44
CA PRO A 31 15.73 9.39 -3.66
C PRO A 31 16.56 8.35 -2.88
N ILE A 32 15.94 7.56 -2.00
CA ILE A 32 16.63 6.65 -1.05
C ILE A 32 16.04 5.25 -1.15
N VAL A 33 14.71 5.14 -1.11
CA VAL A 33 14.01 3.85 -1.16
C VAL A 33 13.57 3.46 -2.58
N GLY A 34 13.88 4.27 -3.60
CA GLY A 34 13.48 4.02 -4.99
C GLY A 34 12.01 4.34 -5.24
N GLY A 35 11.45 3.81 -6.32
CA GLY A 35 10.03 3.89 -6.59
C GLY A 35 9.17 3.22 -5.50
N ILE A 36 8.10 3.89 -5.11
CA ILE A 36 7.10 3.41 -4.17
C ILE A 36 5.80 3.32 -4.95
N ILE A 37 5.23 2.12 -5.03
CA ILE A 37 3.91 1.89 -5.62
C ILE A 37 2.89 1.77 -4.50
N SER A 38 1.86 2.60 -4.58
CA SER A 38 0.74 2.60 -3.63
C SER A 38 -0.57 2.40 -4.37
N LEU A 39 -1.52 1.69 -3.77
CA LEU A 39 -2.87 1.56 -4.29
C LEU A 39 -3.68 2.80 -3.90
N LEU A 40 -4.43 3.36 -4.84
CA LEU A 40 -5.44 4.38 -4.60
C LEU A 40 -6.84 3.76 -4.73
N GLU A 41 -7.59 3.70 -3.64
CA GLU A 41 -8.93 3.13 -3.61
C GLU A 41 -9.84 4.01 -2.75
N ASN A 42 -11.00 4.41 -3.27
CA ASN A 42 -11.98 5.25 -2.56
C ASN A 42 -11.39 6.55 -1.97
N GLY A 43 -10.44 7.18 -2.68
CA GLY A 43 -9.75 8.38 -2.23
C GLY A 43 -8.71 8.15 -1.12
N LYS A 44 -8.43 6.89 -0.78
CA LYS A 44 -7.43 6.49 0.21
C LYS A 44 -6.23 5.86 -0.46
N GLU A 45 -5.07 6.19 0.04
CA GLU A 45 -3.82 5.61 -0.41
C GLU A 45 -3.35 4.51 0.54
N TYR A 46 -2.84 3.43 -0.03
CA TYR A 46 -2.37 2.25 0.69
C TYR A 46 -0.98 1.84 0.20
N GLY A 47 -0.05 1.66 1.13
CA GLY A 47 1.20 0.94 0.89
C GLY A 47 1.02 -0.56 1.08
N LEU A 48 1.77 -1.36 0.32
CA LEU A 48 1.75 -2.81 0.43
C LEU A 48 2.79 -3.29 1.45
N ILE A 49 2.37 -4.10 2.42
CA ILE A 49 3.28 -4.67 3.42
C ILE A 49 3.05 -6.17 3.60
N ASN A 50 4.14 -6.91 3.76
CA ASN A 50 4.07 -8.35 4.02
C ASN A 50 3.48 -8.60 5.41
N LYS A 51 2.55 -9.55 5.53
CA LYS A 51 1.90 -9.91 6.81
C LYS A 51 2.89 -10.25 7.92
N GLN A 52 4.01 -10.90 7.60
CA GLN A 52 5.04 -11.25 8.58
C GLN A 52 5.78 -10.03 9.11
N ILE A 53 5.95 -8.99 8.29
CA ILE A 53 6.53 -7.71 8.73
C ILE A 53 5.52 -6.97 9.61
N ALA A 54 4.26 -6.86 9.15
CA ALA A 54 3.19 -6.24 9.92
C ALA A 54 2.98 -6.89 11.30
N ASN A 55 3.10 -8.21 11.40
CA ASN A 55 2.96 -8.94 12.67
C ASN A 55 4.13 -8.70 13.65
N LYS A 56 5.33 -8.39 13.15
CA LYS A 56 6.50 -8.09 13.98
C LYS A 56 6.50 -6.64 14.48
N ASP A 57 5.85 -5.74 13.75
CA ASP A 57 5.76 -4.33 14.12
C ASP A 57 4.68 -4.10 15.20
N LYS A 58 5.10 -3.66 16.39
CA LYS A 58 4.21 -3.46 17.53
C LYS A 58 3.18 -2.35 17.29
N PHE A 59 3.56 -1.29 16.58
CA PHE A 59 2.68 -0.16 16.30
C PHE A 59 1.60 -0.58 15.28
N ILE A 60 2.01 -1.13 14.14
CA ILE A 60 1.08 -1.59 13.08
C ILE A 60 0.09 -2.59 13.67
N LYS A 61 0.58 -3.59 14.40
CA LYS A 61 -0.26 -4.59 15.04
C LYS A 61 -1.26 -3.98 16.02
N SER A 62 -0.83 -3.01 16.82
CA SER A 62 -1.71 -2.32 17.77
C SER A 62 -2.79 -1.49 17.07
N GLU A 63 -2.48 -0.86 15.94
CA GLU A 63 -3.47 -0.09 15.18
C GLU A 63 -4.44 -1.00 14.42
N LEU A 64 -3.94 -2.08 13.80
CA LEU A 64 -4.78 -3.08 13.14
C LEU A 64 -5.78 -3.72 14.12
N ALA A 65 -5.37 -3.95 15.38
CA ALA A 65 -6.25 -4.53 16.41
C ALA A 65 -7.43 -3.63 16.80
N LYS A 66 -7.39 -2.33 16.45
CA LYS A 66 -8.48 -1.37 16.70
C LYS A 66 -9.51 -1.33 15.57
N LEU A 67 -9.23 -1.99 14.44
CA LEU A 67 -10.11 -1.98 13.28
C LEU A 67 -11.13 -3.11 13.40
N ASP A 68 -12.35 -2.78 13.81
CA ASP A 68 -13.44 -3.76 13.98
C ASP A 68 -13.71 -4.60 12.72
N TYR A 69 -13.43 -4.04 11.54
CA TYR A 69 -13.66 -4.68 10.24
C TYR A 69 -12.47 -5.51 9.74
N PHE A 70 -11.30 -5.44 10.39
CA PHE A 70 -10.11 -6.17 9.98
C PHE A 70 -9.87 -7.36 10.92
N ASN A 71 -9.90 -8.57 10.35
CA ASN A 71 -9.57 -9.76 11.12
C ASN A 71 -8.06 -9.85 11.36
N ILE A 72 -7.58 -9.47 12.55
CA ILE A 72 -6.14 -9.48 12.86
C ILE A 72 -5.51 -10.88 12.83
N ASP A 73 -6.29 -11.95 12.99
CA ASP A 73 -5.78 -13.32 13.01
C ASP A 73 -5.17 -13.74 11.66
N VAL A 74 -5.55 -13.06 10.59
CA VAL A 74 -5.02 -13.28 9.24
C VAL A 74 -3.52 -13.01 9.16
N LEU A 75 -2.95 -12.26 10.11
CA LEU A 75 -1.50 -12.01 10.19
C LEU A 75 -0.69 -13.24 10.64
N TYR A 76 -1.33 -14.23 11.27
CA TYR A 76 -0.65 -15.41 11.82
C TYR A 76 -0.87 -16.67 10.99
N HIS A 77 -2.04 -16.78 10.35
CA HIS A 77 -2.50 -18.06 9.79
C HIS A 77 -2.17 -18.23 8.31
N THR A 78 -2.06 -17.13 7.55
CA THR A 78 -1.81 -17.19 6.12
C THR A 78 -0.67 -16.27 5.70
N PRO A 79 0.29 -16.75 4.90
CA PRO A 79 1.23 -15.86 4.24
C PRO A 79 0.46 -14.94 3.28
N GLY A 80 1.03 -13.78 2.99
CA GLY A 80 0.44 -12.82 2.07
C GLY A 80 0.78 -11.40 2.43
N TRP A 81 0.00 -10.49 1.86
CA TRP A 81 0.23 -9.07 1.92
C TRP A 81 -1.04 -8.35 2.39
N ILE A 82 -0.85 -7.22 3.03
CA ILE A 82 -1.92 -6.33 3.43
C ILE A 82 -1.68 -4.96 2.81
N TRP A 83 -2.77 -4.34 2.42
CA TRP A 83 -2.82 -2.92 2.12
C TRP A 83 -2.98 -2.16 3.42
N ILE A 84 -2.11 -1.20 3.67
CA ILE A 84 -2.13 -0.37 4.86
C ILE A 84 -1.97 1.10 4.47
N GLY A 85 -2.79 1.96 5.04
CA GLY A 85 -2.64 3.40 4.91
C GLY A 85 -3.08 4.10 6.17
N MET A 86 -2.75 5.38 6.27
CA MET A 86 -3.05 6.19 7.43
C MET A 86 -3.47 7.57 6.98
N ASP A 87 -4.58 8.04 7.53
CA ASP A 87 -5.08 9.40 7.32
C ASP A 87 -5.38 10.05 8.68
N GLN A 88 -6.01 11.23 8.67
CA GLN A 88 -6.37 11.96 9.89
C GLN A 88 -7.35 11.22 10.81
N PHE A 89 -8.08 10.22 10.29
CA PHE A 89 -9.03 9.41 11.04
C PHE A 89 -8.41 8.12 11.58
N GLY A 90 -7.14 7.84 11.24
CA GLY A 90 -6.38 6.71 11.74
C GLY A 90 -5.93 5.76 10.65
N LEU A 91 -5.61 4.54 11.07
CA LEU A 91 -5.14 3.49 10.18
C LEU A 91 -6.32 2.85 9.43
N HIS A 92 -6.12 2.52 8.17
CA HIS A 92 -7.02 1.64 7.43
C HIS A 92 -6.23 0.51 6.80
N ALA A 93 -6.81 -0.68 6.79
CA ALA A 93 -6.17 -1.84 6.19
C ALA A 93 -7.15 -2.83 5.59
N ARG A 94 -6.68 -3.59 4.60
CA ARG A 94 -7.37 -4.78 4.10
C ARG A 94 -6.36 -5.78 3.55
N GLU A 95 -6.78 -7.03 3.41
CA GLU A 95 -5.96 -8.00 2.70
C GLU A 95 -5.84 -7.62 1.22
N ALA A 96 -4.65 -7.85 0.66
CA ALA A 96 -4.45 -7.73 -0.77
C ALA A 96 -4.96 -9.00 -1.47
N THR A 97 -5.60 -8.82 -2.62
CA THR A 97 -6.04 -9.95 -3.45
C THR A 97 -4.88 -10.49 -4.28
N TYR A 98 -4.97 -11.75 -4.75
CA TYR A 98 -3.93 -12.31 -5.61
C TYR A 98 -3.71 -11.49 -6.89
N ASN A 99 -4.79 -11.02 -7.53
CA ASN A 99 -4.70 -10.16 -8.71
C ASN A 99 -3.95 -8.84 -8.43
N GLU A 100 -4.18 -8.21 -7.27
CA GLU A 100 -3.46 -6.98 -6.88
C GLU A 100 -1.96 -7.23 -6.70
N ILE A 101 -1.59 -8.38 -6.12
CA ILE A 101 -0.18 -8.75 -5.96
C ILE A 101 0.46 -9.02 -7.32
N ASP A 102 -0.21 -9.76 -8.19
CA ASP A 102 0.32 -10.05 -9.53
C ASP A 102 0.51 -8.78 -10.35
N ILE A 103 -0.42 -7.81 -10.26
CA ILE A 103 -0.28 -6.51 -10.92
C ILE A 103 0.95 -5.79 -10.37
N ILE A 104 1.11 -5.70 -9.05
CA ILE A 104 2.22 -4.96 -8.44
C ILE A 104 3.57 -5.59 -8.70
N MET A 105 3.66 -6.92 -8.68
CA MET A 105 4.93 -7.58 -9.00
C MET A 105 5.35 -7.25 -10.43
N LYS A 106 4.41 -7.26 -11.38
CA LYS A 106 4.68 -6.82 -12.77
C LYS A 106 5.06 -5.34 -12.84
N LEU A 107 4.37 -4.46 -12.12
CA LEU A 107 4.71 -3.04 -12.07
C LEU A 107 6.11 -2.81 -11.47
N ASN A 108 6.50 -3.55 -10.43
CA ASN A 108 7.84 -3.43 -9.87
C ASN A 108 8.93 -3.91 -10.86
N GLU A 109 8.64 -4.95 -11.65
CA GLU A 109 9.54 -5.43 -12.72
C GLU A 109 9.67 -4.41 -13.86
N ASP A 110 8.54 -3.88 -14.35
CA ASP A 110 8.49 -2.94 -15.48
C ASP A 110 9.13 -1.59 -15.17
N TYR A 111 9.06 -1.16 -13.91
CA TYR A 111 9.56 0.14 -13.48
C TYR A 111 11.00 0.11 -12.95
N ILE A 112 11.69 -1.05 -12.99
CA ILE A 112 13.03 -1.30 -12.40
C ILE A 112 13.34 -0.29 -11.31
N ILE A 113 12.65 -0.47 -10.19
CA ILE A 113 12.93 0.26 -8.95
C ILE A 113 14.12 -0.39 -8.26
#